data_AF-A0A2X2CA94-F1
#
_entry.id   AF-A0A2X2CA94-F1
#
_cell.length_a   1.000
_cell.length_b   1.000
_cell.length_c   1.000
_cell.angle_alpha   90.00
_cell.angle_beta   90.00
_cell.angle_gamma   90.00
#
_symmetry.space_group_name_H-M   'P 1'
#
loop_
_entity.id
_entity.type
_entity.pdbx_description
1 polymer ?
#
loop_
_entity_poly.entity_id
_entity_poly.type
_entity_poly.pdbx_seq_one_letter_code
_entity_poly.pdbx_strand_id
1 'polypeptide(L)'
;MQFPPDSIIQFSLEKMRQQLHHRQHSQPGTALRSGLIYAGNVHDAIPRQLLLESRLSPVDKLTWMMIRLHAQQNEGAVFPTYDDLQLQLATPHSDKASRETVSRALLMLRLTGWLSLCHRVRDKRGRIRGNIYMLHDEPVNAFDAETLDPRWMDVLEKSCYHKNKSVRCVARAALTALKTEPSMRHQHTRMQLIEQRLESLQTPEALADRQRRILNGQTAQLHPGKHKKNRAQCKTPDLKIELREKNDEKKTGYENRTEYTNPV
;
A
#
# COMPACT_ATOMS: atom_id res chain seq x y z
N MET A 1 35.70 20.93 -30.87
CA MET A 1 36.32 19.63 -30.55
C MET A 1 35.78 18.62 -31.55
N GLN A 2 36.64 17.99 -32.35
CA GLN A 2 36.25 16.87 -33.21
C GLN A 2 36.45 15.59 -32.41
N PHE A 3 35.35 14.86 -32.16
CA PHE A 3 35.41 13.54 -31.57
C PHE A 3 35.70 12.51 -32.69
N PRO A 4 36.28 11.34 -32.38
CA PRO A 4 36.48 10.28 -33.36
C PRO A 4 35.12 9.83 -33.94
N PRO A 5 35.02 9.55 -35.25
CA PRO A 5 33.76 9.23 -35.93
C PRO A 5 33.01 8.03 -35.33
N ASP A 6 33.72 7.09 -34.70
CA ASP A 6 33.16 5.90 -34.04
C ASP A 6 32.92 6.07 -32.53
N SER A 7 33.04 7.29 -32.01
CA SER A 7 32.82 7.56 -30.60
C SER A 7 31.33 7.51 -30.25
N ILE A 8 30.99 6.75 -29.20
CA ILE A 8 29.63 6.71 -28.61
C ILE A 8 29.14 8.12 -28.26
N ILE A 9 30.05 9.04 -27.96
CA ILE A 9 29.75 10.46 -27.70
C ILE A 9 29.25 11.13 -28.98
N GLN A 10 29.91 10.89 -30.12
CA GLN A 10 29.50 11.43 -31.42
C GLN A 10 28.17 10.85 -31.87
N PHE A 11 27.97 9.54 -31.72
CA PHE A 11 26.67 8.89 -31.98
C PHE A 11 25.54 9.48 -31.13
N SER A 12 25.80 9.70 -29.83
CA SER A 12 24.81 10.28 -28.90
C SER A 12 24.49 11.74 -29.27
N LEU A 13 25.50 12.53 -29.64
CA LEU A 13 25.33 13.91 -30.12
C LEU A 13 24.53 13.96 -31.43
N GLU A 14 24.81 13.09 -32.39
CA GLU A 14 24.10 12.99 -33.66
C GLU A 14 22.60 12.71 -33.43
N LYS A 15 22.30 11.71 -32.60
CA LYS A 15 20.93 11.33 -32.22
C LYS A 15 20.18 12.48 -31.53
N MET A 16 20.84 13.21 -30.64
CA MET A 16 20.24 14.38 -29.97
C MET A 16 19.98 15.53 -30.94
N ARG A 17 20.90 15.83 -31.86
CA ARG A 17 20.71 16.84 -32.90
C ARG A 17 19.52 16.49 -33.78
N GLN A 18 19.40 15.23 -34.19
CA GLN A 18 18.26 14.73 -34.96
C GLN A 18 16.93 14.87 -34.19
N GLN A 19 16.90 14.58 -32.88
CA GLN A 19 15.70 14.76 -32.06
C GLN A 19 15.30 16.23 -31.87
N LEU A 20 16.28 17.13 -31.75
CA LEU A 20 16.03 18.58 -31.70
C LEU A 20 15.48 19.10 -33.02
N HIS A 21 16.07 18.70 -34.15
CA HIS A 21 15.60 19.07 -35.48
C HIS A 21 14.19 18.53 -35.76
N HIS A 22 13.90 17.26 -35.42
CA HIS A 22 12.57 16.69 -35.61
C HIS A 22 11.49 17.45 -34.80
N ARG A 23 11.81 17.87 -33.57
CA ARG A 23 10.86 18.58 -32.70
C ARG A 23 10.67 20.06 -33.04
N GLN A 24 11.68 20.72 -33.63
CA GLN A 24 11.53 22.08 -34.16
C GLN A 24 10.47 22.14 -35.27
N HIS A 25 10.35 21.10 -36.09
CA HIS A 25 9.35 21.04 -37.16
C HIS A 25 7.96 20.61 -36.67
N SER A 26 7.86 19.87 -35.55
CA SER A 26 6.58 19.37 -35.05
C SER A 26 5.85 20.29 -34.07
N GLN A 27 6.53 21.22 -33.37
CA GLN A 27 5.89 22.17 -32.44
C GLN A 27 6.64 23.52 -32.38
N PRO A 28 6.35 24.47 -33.30
CA PRO A 28 6.96 25.80 -33.26
C PRO A 28 6.30 26.62 -32.14
N GLY A 29 6.96 26.74 -30.99
CA GLY A 29 6.51 27.61 -29.88
C GLY A 29 6.85 27.13 -28.48
N THR A 30 7.23 25.85 -28.30
CA THR A 30 7.73 25.34 -27.02
C THR A 30 9.24 25.61 -26.92
N ALA A 31 9.67 26.29 -25.84
CA ALA A 31 11.08 26.58 -25.59
C ALA A 31 11.92 25.30 -25.72
N LEU A 32 12.95 25.35 -26.57
CA LEU A 32 13.93 24.27 -26.76
C LEU A 32 14.52 23.85 -25.42
N ARG A 33 14.11 22.69 -24.90
CA ARG A 33 14.70 22.11 -23.68
C ARG A 33 16.13 21.66 -23.99
N SER A 34 17.08 22.02 -23.13
CA SER A 34 18.48 21.60 -23.24
C SER A 34 18.61 20.07 -23.26
N GLY A 35 19.40 19.55 -24.19
CA GLY A 35 19.82 18.14 -24.19
C GLY A 35 20.89 17.88 -23.13
N LEU A 36 20.83 16.74 -22.45
CA LEU A 36 21.82 16.32 -21.44
C LEU A 36 22.48 15.03 -21.90
N ILE A 37 23.82 15.02 -21.97
CA ILE A 37 24.62 13.79 -22.13
C ILE A 37 25.17 13.43 -20.75
N TYR A 38 24.72 12.30 -20.20
CA TYR A 38 25.30 11.76 -18.98
C TYR A 38 26.49 10.86 -19.36
N ALA A 39 27.70 11.29 -18.99
CA ALA A 39 28.96 10.60 -19.29
C ALA A 39 29.67 10.08 -18.02
N GLY A 40 28.89 9.71 -17.01
CA GLY A 40 29.37 9.10 -15.77
C GLY A 40 29.00 7.61 -15.68
N ASN A 41 29.53 6.90 -14.69
CA ASN A 41 29.09 5.54 -14.36
C ASN A 41 27.67 5.59 -13.78
N VAL A 42 26.73 4.83 -14.37
CA VAL A 42 25.38 4.65 -13.85
C VAL A 42 25.40 3.62 -12.71
N HIS A 43 25.99 4.00 -11.58
CA HIS A 43 25.63 3.37 -10.31
C HIS A 43 24.49 4.21 -9.76
N ASP A 44 23.26 3.66 -9.71
CA ASP A 44 22.11 4.34 -9.08
C ASP A 44 22.40 4.43 -7.57
N ALA A 45 23.22 5.39 -7.16
CA ALA A 45 23.48 5.70 -5.75
C ALA A 45 22.21 6.25 -5.07
N ILE A 46 21.22 6.66 -5.86
CA ILE A 46 19.98 7.24 -5.40
C ILE A 46 18.86 6.68 -6.29
N PRO A 47 17.84 6.00 -5.73
CA PRO A 47 16.75 5.40 -6.49
C PRO A 47 16.05 6.44 -7.37
N ARG A 48 15.93 6.15 -8.67
CA ARG A 48 15.20 7.04 -9.60
C ARG A 48 13.75 7.27 -9.17
N GLN A 49 13.12 6.25 -8.59
CA GLN A 49 11.77 6.35 -8.04
C GLN A 49 11.69 7.39 -6.91
N LEU A 50 12.69 7.48 -6.03
CA LEU A 50 12.75 8.51 -4.97
C LEU A 50 12.83 9.91 -5.59
N LEU A 51 13.65 10.09 -6.62
CA LEU A 51 13.79 11.37 -7.32
C LEU A 51 12.50 11.80 -8.01
N LEU A 52 11.75 10.84 -8.57
CA LEU A 52 10.49 11.08 -9.26
C LEU A 52 9.26 11.09 -8.34
N GLU A 53 9.41 10.69 -7.08
CA GLU A 53 8.32 10.70 -6.10
C GLU A 53 7.81 12.12 -5.88
N SER A 54 6.56 12.38 -6.30
CA SER A 54 5.94 13.70 -6.28
C SER A 54 5.40 14.07 -4.90
N ARG A 55 5.19 13.08 -4.03
CA ARG A 55 4.72 13.26 -2.65
C ARG A 55 5.82 13.77 -1.73
N LEU A 56 7.09 13.58 -2.10
CA LEU A 56 8.25 14.00 -1.32
C LEU A 56 8.76 15.37 -1.78
N SER A 57 8.97 16.27 -0.83
CA SER A 57 9.63 17.55 -1.08
C SER A 57 11.15 17.34 -1.33
N PRO A 58 11.85 18.34 -1.89
CA PRO A 58 13.30 18.28 -2.06
C PRO A 58 14.04 18.02 -0.73
N VAL A 59 13.54 18.58 0.38
CA VAL A 59 14.12 18.36 1.71
C VAL A 59 13.94 16.90 2.16
N ASP A 60 12.80 16.28 1.85
CA ASP A 60 12.56 14.87 2.20
C ASP A 60 13.52 13.95 1.44
N LYS A 61 13.72 14.22 0.14
CA LYS A 61 14.66 13.49 -0.73
C LYS A 61 16.11 13.67 -0.25
N LEU A 62 16.49 14.90 0.10
CA LEU A 62 17.81 15.19 0.67
C LEU A 62 18.01 14.46 2.01
N THR A 63 17.00 14.41 2.86
CA THR A 63 17.05 13.67 4.13
C THR A 63 17.35 12.20 3.90
N TRP A 64 16.68 11.55 2.93
CA TRP A 64 16.96 10.16 2.56
C TRP A 64 18.41 9.99 2.08
N MET A 65 18.90 10.88 1.20
CA MET A 65 20.27 10.84 0.68
C MET A 65 21.31 10.97 1.81
N MET A 66 21.05 11.86 2.78
CA MET A 66 21.93 12.04 3.93
C MET A 66 21.94 10.80 4.83
N ILE A 67 20.79 10.21 5.14
CA ILE A 67 20.73 8.95 5.91
C ILE A 67 21.53 7.86 5.19
N ARG A 68 21.36 7.72 3.88
CA ARG A 68 22.13 6.75 3.07
C ARG A 68 23.63 7.00 3.13
N LEU A 69 24.06 8.26 3.03
CA LEU A 69 25.48 8.62 3.11
C LEU A 69 26.11 8.14 4.44
N HIS A 70 25.40 8.32 5.57
CA HIS A 70 25.88 7.87 6.87
C HIS A 70 25.89 6.34 6.96
N ALA A 71 24.88 5.68 6.41
CA ALA A 71 24.85 4.21 6.36
C ALA A 71 26.06 3.66 5.60
N GLN A 72 26.43 4.25 4.45
CA GLN A 72 27.58 3.80 3.66
C GLN A 72 28.92 3.98 4.39
N GLN A 73 29.05 5.01 5.22
CA GLN A 73 30.28 5.30 5.96
C GLN A 73 30.45 4.45 7.21
N ASN A 74 29.38 3.85 7.73
CA ASN A 74 29.35 3.21 9.05
C ASN A 74 28.77 1.78 8.99
N GLU A 75 29.23 0.97 8.03
CA GLU A 75 28.85 -0.45 7.87
C GLU A 75 27.32 -0.70 7.85
N GLY A 76 26.54 0.28 7.39
CA GLY A 76 25.07 0.20 7.33
C GLY A 76 24.35 0.31 8.67
N ALA A 77 25.05 0.56 9.79
CA ALA A 77 24.49 0.40 11.14
C ALA A 77 24.23 1.71 11.89
N VAL A 78 24.72 2.86 11.41
CA VAL A 78 24.59 4.14 12.13
C VAL A 78 23.58 5.05 11.45
N PHE A 79 22.51 5.37 12.18
CA PHE A 79 21.57 6.40 11.81
C PHE A 79 22.11 7.79 12.22
N PRO A 80 22.07 8.82 11.36
CA PRO A 80 22.57 10.15 11.69
C PRO A 80 21.84 10.76 12.88
N THR A 81 22.54 11.53 13.71
CA THR A 81 21.89 12.21 14.82
C THR A 81 20.96 13.31 14.32
N TYR A 82 20.04 13.74 15.18
CA TYR A 82 19.17 14.86 14.84
C TYR A 82 19.97 16.13 14.53
N ASP A 83 21.06 16.37 15.25
CA ASP A 83 21.88 17.55 15.07
C ASP A 83 22.67 17.49 13.74
N ASP A 84 23.11 16.31 13.32
CA ASP A 84 23.73 16.09 11.99
C ASP A 84 22.74 16.40 10.87
N LEU A 85 21.51 15.87 10.97
CA LEU A 85 20.46 16.15 9.99
C LEU A 85 20.05 17.62 9.98
N GLN A 86 20.02 18.28 11.15
CA GLN A 86 19.74 19.71 11.21
C GLN A 86 20.82 20.52 10.47
N LEU A 87 22.10 20.18 10.63
CA LEU A 87 23.20 20.83 9.90
C LEU A 87 23.11 20.59 8.39
N GLN A 88 22.86 19.35 7.98
CA GLN A 88 22.87 18.96 6.56
C GLN A 88 21.64 19.43 5.77
N LEU A 89 20.52 19.68 6.45
CA LEU A 89 19.28 20.17 5.83
C LEU A 89 19.10 21.69 5.96
N ALA A 90 20.13 22.40 6.42
CA ALA A 90 20.08 23.84 6.61
C ALA A 90 19.83 24.57 5.27
N THR A 91 19.02 25.63 5.32
CA THR A 91 18.80 26.51 4.17
C THR A 91 19.91 27.54 4.07
N PRO A 92 20.15 28.15 2.88
CA PRO A 92 21.09 29.25 2.75
C PRO A 92 20.83 30.33 3.82
N HIS A 93 21.90 30.81 4.47
CA HIS A 93 21.86 31.80 5.55
C HIS A 93 21.29 31.30 6.90
N SER A 94 21.19 29.99 7.10
CA SER A 94 20.90 29.38 8.40
C SER A 94 21.99 28.38 8.78
N ASP A 95 22.41 28.37 10.04
CA ASP A 95 23.39 27.39 10.54
C ASP A 95 22.77 25.99 10.66
N LYS A 96 21.46 25.90 10.95
CA LYS A 96 20.73 24.64 11.18
C LYS A 96 19.30 24.70 10.66
N ALA A 97 18.79 23.60 10.16
CA ALA A 97 17.36 23.37 9.97
C ALA A 97 16.66 23.22 11.33
N SER A 98 15.35 23.49 11.37
CA SER A 98 14.57 23.27 12.59
C SER A 98 14.39 21.77 12.88
N ARG A 99 14.19 21.41 14.16
CA ARG A 99 13.83 20.03 14.53
C ARG A 99 12.52 19.58 13.89
N GLU A 100 11.59 20.51 13.69
CA GLU A 100 10.33 20.25 13.00
C GLU A 100 10.54 19.90 11.51
N THR A 101 11.56 20.48 10.87
CA THR A 101 11.92 20.15 9.50
C THR A 101 12.39 18.70 9.39
N VAL A 102 13.28 18.28 10.30
CA VAL A 102 13.80 16.90 10.37
C VAL A 102 12.68 15.92 10.72
N SER A 103 11.86 16.25 11.73
CA SER A 103 10.74 15.39 12.17
C SER A 103 9.74 15.16 11.05
N ARG A 104 9.38 16.23 10.32
CA ARG A 104 8.49 16.16 9.17
C ARG A 104 9.10 15.32 8.06
N ALA A 105 10.39 15.48 7.76
CA ALA A 105 11.02 14.72 6.69
C ALA A 105 11.06 13.22 6.97
N LEU A 106 11.44 12.83 8.19
CA LEU A 106 11.38 11.43 8.63
C LEU A 106 9.95 10.87 8.61
N LEU A 107 8.95 11.69 8.99
CA LEU A 107 7.55 11.30 8.92
C LEU A 107 7.10 11.08 7.47
N MET A 108 7.45 11.98 6.56
CA MET A 108 7.12 11.85 5.14
C MET A 108 7.71 10.58 4.54
N LEU A 109 9.00 10.30 4.80
CA LEU A 109 9.66 9.07 4.35
C LEU A 109 8.98 7.82 4.90
N ARG A 110 8.49 7.85 6.15
CA ARG A 110 7.71 6.74 6.73
C ARG A 110 6.34 6.56 6.09
N LEU A 111 5.63 7.65 5.81
CA LEU A 111 4.31 7.60 5.18
C LEU A 111 4.37 7.15 3.72
N THR A 112 5.49 7.41 3.03
CA THR A 112 5.69 7.02 1.62
C THR A 112 6.45 5.70 1.44
N GLY A 113 6.83 5.02 2.52
CA GLY A 113 7.45 3.70 2.48
C GLY A 113 8.96 3.68 2.22
N TRP A 114 9.64 4.82 2.28
CA TRP A 114 11.10 4.90 2.07
C TRP A 114 11.92 4.68 3.34
N LEU A 115 11.25 4.68 4.50
CA LEU A 115 11.86 4.49 5.82
C LEU A 115 10.87 3.73 6.72
N SER A 116 11.34 2.73 7.46
CA SER A 116 10.54 2.06 8.51
C SER A 116 11.16 2.27 9.88
N LEU A 117 10.34 2.48 10.92
CA LEU A 117 10.79 2.51 12.31
C LEU A 117 10.62 1.12 12.92
N CYS A 118 11.64 0.28 12.80
CA CYS A 118 11.60 -1.13 13.17
C CYS A 118 11.50 -1.36 14.67
N HIS A 119 12.21 -0.56 15.46
CA HIS A 119 12.23 -0.77 16.90
C HIS A 119 12.48 0.52 17.67
N ARG A 120 11.99 0.57 18.91
CA ARG A 120 12.31 1.63 19.88
C ARG A 120 12.97 1.00 21.09
N VAL A 121 14.28 1.19 21.21
CA VAL A 121 15.04 0.70 22.35
C VAL A 121 14.66 1.53 23.57
N ARG A 122 14.25 0.86 24.66
CA ARG A 122 13.88 1.51 25.93
C ARG A 122 14.84 1.12 27.05
N ASP A 123 15.04 2.04 27.98
CA ASP A 123 15.76 1.82 29.24
C ASP A 123 14.89 1.00 30.22
N LYS A 124 15.51 0.48 31.29
CA LYS A 124 14.81 -0.24 32.38
C LYS A 124 13.67 0.56 33.02
N ARG A 125 13.73 1.89 32.91
CA ARG A 125 12.69 2.83 33.38
C ARG A 125 11.61 3.14 32.32
N GLY A 126 11.58 2.43 31.20
CA GLY A 126 10.60 2.60 30.12
C GLY A 126 10.82 3.80 29.18
N ARG A 127 11.85 4.62 29.42
CA ARG A 127 12.25 5.77 28.59
C ARG A 127 12.86 5.29 27.28
N ILE A 128 12.55 5.93 26.16
CA ILE A 128 13.15 5.59 24.86
C ILE A 128 14.61 6.07 24.85
N ARG A 129 15.56 5.13 24.65
CA ARG A 129 16.99 5.41 24.49
C ARG A 129 17.40 5.57 23.03
N GLY A 130 16.66 4.98 22.10
CA GLY A 130 17.00 5.03 20.68
C GLY A 130 15.94 4.44 19.79
N ASN A 131 16.06 4.73 18.50
CA ASN A 131 15.19 4.22 17.45
C ASN A 131 16.05 3.43 16.46
N ILE A 132 15.55 2.29 16.00
CA ILE A 132 16.16 1.49 14.93
C ILE A 132 15.33 1.73 13.69
N TYR A 133 15.95 2.32 12.66
CA TYR A 133 15.32 2.58 11.38
C TYR A 133 15.85 1.61 10.32
N MET A 134 15.00 1.28 9.36
CA MET A 134 15.39 0.60 8.12
C MET A 134 15.13 1.55 6.96
N LEU A 135 16.19 1.85 6.21
CA LEU A 135 16.13 2.65 4.99
C LEU A 135 15.89 1.71 3.81
N HIS A 136 14.96 2.07 2.93
CA HIS A 136 14.62 1.25 1.76
C HIS A 136 15.09 1.92 0.47
N ASP A 137 15.52 1.10 -0.49
CA ASP A 137 15.86 1.53 -1.85
C ASP A 137 14.64 1.55 -2.80
N GLU A 138 13.52 0.99 -2.37
CA GLU A 138 12.20 1.07 -3.02
C GLU A 138 11.12 1.39 -1.97
N PRO A 139 10.01 2.06 -2.35
CA PRO A 139 8.95 2.33 -1.40
C PRO A 139 8.27 1.02 -0.99
N VAL A 140 8.33 0.66 0.29
CA VAL A 140 7.63 -0.52 0.78
C VAL A 140 6.11 -0.35 0.64
N ASN A 141 5.44 -1.45 0.31
CA ASN A 141 3.98 -1.49 0.32
C ASN A 141 3.46 -1.37 1.75
N ALA A 142 2.16 -1.16 1.90
CA ALA A 142 1.58 -0.93 3.23
C ALA A 142 1.63 -2.16 4.15
N PHE A 143 1.55 -3.37 3.59
CA PHE A 143 1.68 -4.62 4.33
C PHE A 143 3.07 -4.74 4.97
N ASP A 144 4.12 -4.48 4.20
CA ASP A 144 5.50 -4.52 4.68
C ASP A 144 5.76 -3.35 5.64
N ALA A 145 5.18 -2.18 5.40
CA ALA A 145 5.26 -1.05 6.31
C ALA A 145 4.67 -1.37 7.69
N GLU A 146 3.48 -1.97 7.76
CA GLU A 146 2.87 -2.41 9.01
C GLU A 146 3.67 -3.52 9.70
N THR A 147 4.20 -4.48 8.93
CA THR A 147 5.00 -5.59 9.44
C THR A 147 6.31 -5.10 10.06
N LEU A 148 7.00 -4.18 9.38
CA LEU A 148 8.28 -3.64 9.83
C LEU A 148 8.13 -2.61 10.94
N ASP A 149 7.08 -1.79 10.92
CA ASP A 149 6.85 -0.70 11.87
C ASP A 149 5.51 -0.92 12.57
N PRO A 150 5.50 -1.56 13.76
CA PRO A 150 4.28 -1.97 14.46
C PRO A 150 3.32 -0.84 14.84
N ARG A 151 3.77 0.42 14.70
CA ARG A 151 2.96 1.62 14.98
C ARG A 151 2.75 2.46 13.73
N TRP A 152 2.98 1.90 12.56
CA TRP A 152 2.81 2.61 11.30
C TRP A 152 1.36 3.05 11.09
N MET A 153 0.38 2.19 11.38
CA MET A 153 -1.04 2.52 11.30
C MET A 153 -1.44 3.66 12.26
N ASP A 154 -0.97 3.64 13.52
CA ASP A 154 -1.15 4.77 14.47
C ASP A 154 -0.62 6.09 13.89
N VAL A 155 0.56 6.01 13.25
CA VAL A 155 1.24 7.18 12.68
C VAL A 155 0.50 7.68 11.45
N LEU A 156 0.01 6.79 10.60
CA LEU A 156 -0.80 7.11 9.43
C LEU A 156 -2.10 7.81 9.84
N GLU A 157 -2.82 7.26 10.82
CA GLU A 157 -4.04 7.84 11.37
C GLU A 157 -3.79 9.25 11.91
N LYS A 158 -2.82 9.42 12.81
CA LYS A 158 -2.47 10.72 13.39
C LYS A 158 -2.05 11.73 12.31
N SER A 159 -1.36 11.26 11.28
CA SER A 159 -0.89 12.11 10.18
C SER A 159 -2.03 12.68 9.35
N CYS A 160 -3.20 12.03 9.32
CA CYS A 160 -4.40 12.55 8.66
C CYS A 160 -4.93 13.86 9.29
N TYR A 161 -4.53 14.14 10.54
CA TYR A 161 -4.88 15.34 11.32
C TYR A 161 -3.67 16.24 11.62
N HIS A 162 -2.51 15.98 11.01
CA HIS A 162 -1.28 16.74 11.25
C HIS A 162 -1.44 18.23 10.91
N LYS A 163 -0.72 19.16 11.57
CA LYS A 163 -0.83 20.61 11.30
C LYS A 163 -0.33 20.99 9.89
N ASN A 164 0.64 20.26 9.36
CA ASN A 164 1.17 20.46 8.01
C ASN A 164 0.25 19.86 6.92
N LYS A 165 -0.15 20.69 5.94
CA LYS A 165 -1.05 20.28 4.84
C LYS A 165 -0.48 19.16 3.97
N SER A 166 0.82 19.18 3.67
CA SER A 166 1.46 18.16 2.83
C SER A 166 1.40 16.78 3.50
N VAL A 167 1.76 16.72 4.79
CA VAL A 167 1.67 15.50 5.61
C VAL A 167 0.24 14.94 5.60
N ARG A 168 -0.78 15.79 5.86
CA ARG A 168 -2.18 15.35 5.81
C ARG A 168 -2.59 14.80 4.46
N CYS A 169 -2.18 15.45 3.38
CA CYS A 169 -2.52 15.05 2.02
C CYS A 169 -1.94 13.67 1.71
N VAL A 170 -0.65 13.47 1.99
CA VAL A 170 0.04 12.18 1.77
C VAL A 170 -0.57 11.08 2.64
N ALA A 171 -0.84 11.35 3.91
CA ALA A 171 -1.46 10.39 4.81
C ALA A 171 -2.85 9.95 4.32
N ARG A 172 -3.70 10.89 3.88
CA ARG A 172 -5.03 10.57 3.34
C ARG A 172 -4.96 9.82 2.02
N ALA A 173 -3.99 10.15 1.16
CA ALA A 173 -3.76 9.42 -0.09
C ALA A 173 -3.33 7.98 0.21
N ALA A 174 -2.39 7.77 1.14
CA ALA A 174 -1.97 6.44 1.59
C ALA A 174 -3.13 5.65 2.23
N LEU A 175 -3.93 6.29 3.09
CA LEU A 175 -5.12 5.67 3.67
C LEU A 175 -6.19 5.31 2.63
N THR A 176 -6.30 6.09 1.56
CA THR A 176 -7.21 5.77 0.45
C THR A 176 -6.69 4.59 -0.35
N ALA A 177 -5.38 4.55 -0.64
CA ALA A 177 -4.73 3.44 -1.33
C ALA A 177 -4.88 2.12 -0.55
N LEU A 178 -4.80 2.17 0.78
CA LEU A 178 -5.03 1.02 1.66
C LEU A 178 -6.36 0.31 1.42
N LYS A 179 -7.43 1.06 1.12
CA LYS A 179 -8.76 0.47 0.89
C LYS A 179 -8.82 -0.42 -0.36
N THR A 180 -7.95 -0.15 -1.32
CA THR A 180 -7.87 -0.86 -2.58
C THR A 180 -6.70 -1.84 -2.64
N GLU A 181 -5.85 -1.85 -1.61
CA GLU A 181 -4.62 -2.62 -1.57
C GLU A 181 -4.92 -4.11 -1.34
N PRO A 182 -4.65 -5.00 -2.32
CA PRO A 182 -5.00 -6.42 -2.23
C PRO A 182 -4.31 -7.13 -1.07
N SER A 183 -3.06 -6.76 -0.78
CA SER A 183 -2.26 -7.32 0.32
C SER A 183 -2.82 -6.98 1.70
N MET A 184 -3.54 -5.86 1.82
CA MET A 184 -4.18 -5.40 3.06
C MET A 184 -5.62 -5.88 3.22
N ARG A 185 -6.27 -6.28 2.12
CA ARG A 185 -7.70 -6.64 2.08
C ARG A 185 -8.02 -7.94 2.80
N HIS A 186 -7.01 -8.78 3.04
CA HIS A 186 -7.20 -10.18 3.45
C HIS A 186 -6.34 -10.63 4.62
N GLN A 187 -5.70 -9.70 5.34
CA GLN A 187 -4.60 -10.14 6.18
C GLN A 187 -5.03 -11.04 7.34
N HIS A 188 -6.21 -10.87 7.97
CA HIS A 188 -6.55 -11.68 9.16
C HIS A 188 -8.05 -11.81 9.45
N THR A 189 -8.91 -11.93 8.45
CA THR A 189 -10.33 -12.15 8.74
C THR A 189 -10.69 -13.63 8.62
N ARG A 190 -11.24 -14.21 9.71
CA ARG A 190 -12.04 -15.45 9.62
C ARG A 190 -13.08 -15.36 8.50
N MET A 191 -13.43 -14.17 8.04
CA MET A 191 -14.30 -13.91 6.90
C MET A 191 -13.88 -14.66 5.64
N GLN A 192 -12.60 -14.76 5.26
CA GLN A 192 -12.24 -15.52 4.05
C GLN A 192 -12.39 -17.03 4.27
N LEU A 193 -12.05 -17.54 5.46
CA LEU A 193 -12.34 -18.92 5.84
C LEU A 193 -13.84 -19.18 5.91
N ILE A 194 -14.63 -18.20 6.33
CA ILE A 194 -16.10 -18.26 6.42
C ILE A 194 -16.70 -18.20 5.01
N GLU A 195 -16.24 -17.30 4.14
CA GLU A 195 -16.61 -17.21 2.72
C GLU A 195 -16.26 -18.51 2.01
N GLN A 196 -15.04 -19.01 2.15
CA GLN A 196 -14.62 -20.29 1.56
C GLN A 196 -15.44 -21.47 2.11
N ARG A 197 -15.83 -21.45 3.40
CA ARG A 197 -16.76 -22.44 3.95
C ARG A 197 -18.16 -22.28 3.36
N LEU A 198 -18.68 -21.06 3.28
CA LEU A 198 -19.98 -20.75 2.68
C LEU A 198 -20.04 -21.12 1.18
N GLU A 199 -18.93 -20.96 0.47
CA GLU A 199 -18.77 -21.33 -0.95
C GLU A 199 -18.51 -22.83 -1.14
N SER A 200 -17.96 -23.52 -0.13
CA SER A 200 -17.80 -24.97 -0.16
C SER A 200 -19.14 -25.69 -0.04
N LEU A 201 -19.23 -26.92 -0.57
CA LEU A 201 -20.46 -27.71 -0.53
C LEU A 201 -20.84 -28.03 0.92
N GLN A 202 -21.80 -27.28 1.46
CA GLN A 202 -22.27 -27.45 2.83
C GLN A 202 -23.38 -28.50 2.98
N THR A 203 -23.98 -28.98 1.87
CA THR A 203 -25.10 -29.92 1.91
C THR A 203 -24.75 -31.31 1.37
N PRO A 204 -25.29 -32.39 1.96
CA PRO A 204 -25.10 -33.76 1.47
C PRO A 204 -25.51 -33.95 0.01
N GLU A 205 -26.57 -33.26 -0.40
CA GLU A 205 -27.09 -33.30 -1.77
C GLU A 205 -26.12 -32.70 -2.79
N ALA A 206 -25.53 -31.53 -2.47
CA ALA A 206 -24.57 -30.88 -3.36
C ALA A 206 -23.25 -31.68 -3.47
N LEU A 207 -22.87 -32.38 -2.40
CA LEU A 207 -21.77 -33.35 -2.42
C LEU A 207 -22.09 -34.55 -3.31
N ALA A 208 -23.29 -35.13 -3.17
CA ALA A 208 -23.75 -36.23 -4.02
C ALA A 208 -23.83 -35.84 -5.51
N ASP A 209 -24.27 -34.62 -5.82
CA ASP A 209 -24.28 -34.09 -7.19
C ASP A 209 -22.89 -33.95 -7.80
N ARG A 210 -21.92 -33.45 -7.02
CA ARG A 210 -20.53 -33.36 -7.45
C ARG A 210 -19.94 -34.76 -7.68
N GLN A 211 -20.20 -35.70 -6.78
CA GLN A 211 -19.76 -37.10 -6.90
C GLN A 211 -20.31 -37.73 -8.19
N ARG A 212 -21.60 -37.53 -8.48
CA ARG A 212 -22.25 -37.99 -9.72
C ARG A 212 -21.62 -37.39 -10.96
N ARG A 213 -21.30 -36.09 -10.96
CA ARG A 213 -20.64 -35.43 -12.10
C ARG A 213 -19.22 -35.94 -12.35
N ILE A 214 -18.46 -36.23 -11.31
CA ILE A 214 -17.11 -36.79 -11.44
C ILE A 214 -17.16 -38.19 -12.07
N LEU A 215 -18.07 -39.04 -11.58
CA LEU A 215 -18.27 -40.39 -12.12
C LEU A 215 -18.79 -40.36 -13.57
N ASN A 216 -19.70 -39.44 -13.90
CA ASN A 216 -20.21 -39.27 -15.26
C ASN A 216 -19.21 -38.57 -16.22
N GLY A 217 -18.28 -37.77 -15.70
CA GLY A 217 -17.21 -37.15 -16.48
C GLY A 217 -16.11 -38.13 -16.87
N GLN A 218 -15.90 -39.18 -16.07
CA GLN A 218 -14.96 -40.27 -16.39
C GLN A 218 -15.52 -41.22 -17.46
N THR A 219 -16.84 -41.38 -17.56
CA THR A 219 -17.46 -42.19 -18.62
C THR A 219 -17.50 -41.50 -19.99
N ALA A 220 -17.34 -40.18 -20.06
CA ALA A 220 -17.33 -39.43 -21.32
C ALA A 220 -16.01 -39.50 -22.12
N GLN A 221 -14.92 -40.05 -21.56
CA GLN A 221 -13.66 -40.24 -22.30
C GLN A 221 -13.52 -41.61 -22.98
N LEU A 222 -14.53 -42.50 -22.90
CA LEU A 222 -14.41 -43.87 -23.41
C LEU A 222 -15.21 -44.22 -24.67
N HIS A 223 -16.05 -43.34 -25.23
CA HIS A 223 -16.74 -43.66 -26.50
C HIS A 223 -17.00 -42.44 -27.42
N PRO A 224 -16.49 -42.43 -28.67
CA PRO A 224 -16.93 -41.51 -29.71
C PRO A 224 -18.04 -42.17 -30.55
N GLY A 225 -19.26 -41.61 -30.58
CA GLY A 225 -20.30 -42.18 -31.44
C GLY A 225 -21.68 -41.53 -31.43
N LYS A 226 -21.89 -40.61 -32.37
CA LYS A 226 -23.09 -40.35 -33.22
C LYS A 226 -24.50 -40.21 -32.58
N HIS A 227 -25.13 -39.05 -32.93
CA HIS A 227 -26.55 -38.78 -33.32
C HIS A 227 -27.71 -39.39 -32.49
N LYS A 228 -28.84 -38.76 -32.16
CA LYS A 228 -29.68 -37.73 -32.82
C LYS A 228 -30.81 -37.30 -31.84
N LYS A 229 -31.33 -36.08 -32.06
CA LYS A 229 -32.61 -35.42 -31.67
C LYS A 229 -33.62 -36.17 -30.75
N ASN A 230 -34.17 -35.47 -29.75
CA ASN A 230 -35.59 -35.05 -29.74
C ASN A 230 -35.99 -34.13 -28.56
N ARG A 231 -37.02 -33.33 -28.88
CA ARG A 231 -37.75 -32.30 -28.14
C ARG A 231 -38.78 -32.91 -27.17
N ALA A 232 -38.90 -32.40 -25.95
CA ALA A 232 -40.16 -32.35 -25.18
C ALA A 232 -40.00 -31.46 -23.92
N GLN A 233 -41.13 -30.99 -23.43
CA GLN A 233 -41.35 -29.76 -22.69
C GLN A 233 -41.96 -30.06 -21.31
N CYS A 234 -41.74 -29.15 -20.36
CA CYS A 234 -42.45 -28.92 -19.09
C CYS A 234 -42.46 -30.02 -18.01
N LYS A 235 -42.08 -29.64 -16.79
CA LYS A 235 -43.02 -29.43 -15.66
C LYS A 235 -42.26 -28.92 -14.42
N THR A 236 -42.69 -27.79 -13.89
CA THR A 236 -42.43 -27.36 -12.51
C THR A 236 -43.17 -28.27 -11.54
N PRO A 237 -42.60 -28.55 -10.36
CA PRO A 237 -43.40 -28.87 -9.18
C PRO A 237 -43.34 -27.72 -8.18
N ASP A 238 -44.52 -27.18 -7.95
CA ASP A 238 -44.92 -26.34 -6.83
C ASP A 238 -44.88 -27.18 -5.54
N LEU A 239 -44.13 -26.75 -4.52
CA LEU A 239 -44.23 -27.31 -3.17
C LEU A 239 -44.13 -26.16 -2.16
N LYS A 240 -45.30 -25.65 -1.80
CA LYS A 240 -45.58 -24.93 -0.56
C LYS A 240 -45.19 -25.82 0.62
N ILE A 241 -44.40 -25.28 1.55
CA ILE A 241 -44.30 -25.82 2.91
C ILE A 241 -44.95 -24.79 3.83
N GLU A 242 -46.14 -25.17 4.31
CA GLU A 242 -46.94 -24.46 5.30
C GLU A 242 -46.28 -24.55 6.68
N LEU A 243 -46.10 -23.41 7.34
CA LEU A 243 -45.90 -23.34 8.79
C LEU A 243 -47.25 -22.98 9.41
N ARG A 244 -47.84 -23.92 10.15
CA ARG A 244 -49.03 -23.66 10.98
C ARG A 244 -48.73 -23.96 12.44
N GLU A 245 -49.29 -23.07 13.26
CA GLU A 245 -48.99 -22.71 14.64
C GLU A 245 -49.41 -23.75 15.69
N LYS A 246 -48.83 -23.64 16.88
CA LYS A 246 -49.51 -23.97 18.13
C LYS A 246 -49.32 -22.84 19.14
N ASN A 247 -50.40 -22.11 19.39
CA ASN A 247 -50.64 -21.35 20.60
C ASN A 247 -51.25 -22.28 21.66
N ASP A 248 -50.79 -22.17 22.90
CA ASP A 248 -51.59 -22.51 24.08
C ASP A 248 -51.49 -21.34 25.07
N GLU A 249 -52.63 -20.68 25.29
CA GLU A 249 -52.84 -19.68 26.33
C GLU A 249 -53.07 -20.36 27.70
N LYS A 250 -52.64 -19.71 28.78
CA LYS A 250 -53.47 -19.58 29.99
C LYS A 250 -53.09 -18.34 30.82
N LYS A 251 -54.10 -17.49 31.04
CA LYS A 251 -54.12 -16.26 31.87
C LYS A 251 -54.29 -16.58 33.36
N THR A 252 -53.72 -15.70 34.20
CA THR A 252 -54.29 -15.04 35.41
C THR A 252 -53.20 -14.06 35.87
N GLY A 253 -53.33 -12.73 35.96
CA GLY A 253 -54.45 -11.91 36.42
C GLY A 253 -54.31 -11.68 37.93
N TYR A 254 -53.72 -10.56 38.37
CA TYR A 254 -54.20 -9.68 39.47
C TYR A 254 -53.28 -8.45 39.63
N GLU A 255 -53.91 -7.29 39.58
CA GLU A 255 -53.38 -5.96 39.89
C GLU A 255 -52.97 -5.85 41.37
N ASN A 256 -52.01 -4.98 41.68
CA ASN A 256 -52.22 -3.95 42.70
C ASN A 256 -51.20 -2.81 42.60
N ARG A 257 -51.75 -1.62 42.82
CA ARG A 257 -51.20 -0.27 42.68
C ARG A 257 -50.98 0.31 44.07
N THR A 258 -49.85 0.99 44.30
CA THR A 258 -49.64 2.10 45.27
C THR A 258 -48.18 2.54 45.11
N GLU A 259 -47.86 3.66 44.45
CA GLU A 259 -47.92 5.08 44.88
C GLU A 259 -47.08 5.46 46.11
N TYR A 260 -46.47 6.65 45.99
CA TYR A 260 -45.70 7.47 46.95
C TYR A 260 -44.20 7.16 47.09
N THR A 261 -43.24 8.09 47.09
CA THR A 261 -43.05 9.49 46.62
C THR A 261 -41.58 9.82 46.97
N ASN A 262 -40.88 10.49 46.05
CA ASN A 262 -39.68 11.36 46.20
C ASN A 262 -39.60 12.22 47.50
N PRO A 263 -38.57 13.07 47.71
CA PRO A 263 -37.14 13.08 47.29
C PRO A 263 -36.17 13.56 48.40
N VAL A 264 -34.85 13.55 48.14
CA VAL A 264 -33.92 14.72 48.24
C VAL A 264 -32.84 14.54 47.18
#